data_AF-J5GVL4-F1
#
_entry.id   AF-J5GVL4-F1
#
_cell.length_a   1.000
_cell.length_b   1.000
_cell.length_c   1.000
_cell.angle_alpha   90.00
_cell.angle_beta   90.00
_cell.angle_gamma   90.00
#
_symmetry.space_group_name_H-M   'P 1'
#
loop_
_entity.id
_entity.type
_entity.pdbx_description
1 polymer ?
#
loop_
_entity_poly.entity_id
_entity_poly.type
_entity_poly.pdbx_seq_one_letter_code
_entity_poly.pdbx_strand_id
1 'polypeptide(L)'
;MGDGKNYNLEEDISISKEAVDSENKSMKKYPWLISILYILVLYGWIGFVISGMKYFNLNKWLFLGFNIAFLMAFITLLTVQISRVLPEIRSGNIDYCIKRFLFFKYTILPSTLYFIFLALVIFVGGLSISILALVLPQMLFLAPFILMVAFILPPILLAISFIAALPGFVLAVGTVIISRKQKEMKLGSCVLHILLQFVPVVDLIDALYISLHYWNRAKKLAIITAVSAGILIVASIILHIIG
;
A
#
# COMPACT_ATOMS: atom_id res chain seq x y z
N MET A 1 -49.33 -44.68 4.56
CA MET A 1 -48.11 -43.98 5.05
C MET A 1 -47.42 -43.39 3.83
N GLY A 2 -47.27 -42.07 3.74
CA GLY A 2 -46.58 -41.41 2.63
C GLY A 2 -47.06 -39.99 2.41
N ASP A 3 -46.92 -39.14 3.42
CA ASP A 3 -47.23 -37.71 3.39
C ASP A 3 -46.25 -36.99 2.45
N GLY A 4 -46.72 -36.66 1.24
CA GLY A 4 -45.96 -35.96 0.21
C GLY A 4 -45.88 -34.48 0.51
N LYS A 5 -44.91 -34.07 1.34
CA LYS A 5 -44.60 -32.66 1.56
C LYS A 5 -44.01 -32.06 0.28
N ASN A 6 -44.82 -31.29 -0.43
CA ASN A 6 -44.38 -30.41 -1.51
C ASN A 6 -43.62 -29.25 -0.86
N TYR A 7 -42.30 -29.39 -0.78
CA TYR A 7 -41.42 -28.26 -0.44
C TYR A 7 -41.51 -27.28 -1.60
N ASN A 8 -42.10 -26.10 -1.37
CA ASN A 8 -42.19 -25.01 -2.33
C ASN A 8 -40.78 -24.49 -2.63
N LEU A 9 -40.11 -25.16 -3.56
CA LEU A 9 -38.73 -24.91 -3.95
C LEU A 9 -38.52 -23.45 -4.39
N GLU A 10 -39.54 -22.83 -4.99
CA GLU A 10 -39.50 -21.43 -5.42
C GLU A 10 -39.51 -20.44 -4.25
N GLU A 11 -40.21 -20.77 -3.17
CA GLU A 11 -40.31 -19.94 -1.96
C GLU A 11 -38.99 -20.02 -1.16
N ASP A 12 -38.41 -21.22 -1.01
CA ASP A 12 -37.10 -21.42 -0.37
C ASP A 12 -35.94 -20.79 -1.18
N ILE A 13 -36.01 -20.81 -2.52
CA ILE A 13 -35.05 -20.09 -3.37
C ILE A 13 -35.22 -18.58 -3.24
N SER A 14 -36.45 -18.07 -3.10
CA SER A 14 -36.69 -16.64 -2.93
C SER A 14 -36.19 -16.13 -1.56
N ILE A 15 -36.46 -16.88 -0.49
CA ILE A 15 -36.03 -16.56 0.89
C ILE A 15 -34.51 -16.65 1.02
N SER A 16 -33.87 -17.67 0.44
CA SER A 16 -32.41 -17.77 0.43
C SER A 16 -31.75 -16.65 -0.39
N LYS A 17 -32.38 -16.20 -1.49
CA LYS A 17 -31.86 -15.09 -2.30
C LYS A 17 -32.04 -13.75 -1.61
N GLU A 18 -33.14 -13.53 -0.87
CA GLU A 18 -33.36 -12.34 -0.03
C GLU A 18 -32.46 -12.31 1.21
N ALA A 19 -32.24 -13.45 1.87
CA ALA A 19 -31.31 -13.56 3.00
C ALA A 19 -29.86 -13.33 2.55
N VAL A 20 -29.45 -13.89 1.42
CA VAL A 20 -28.12 -13.65 0.82
C VAL A 20 -27.98 -12.21 0.33
N ASP A 21 -29.01 -11.62 -0.28
CA ASP A 21 -28.93 -10.22 -0.74
C ASP A 21 -28.96 -9.22 0.42
N SER A 22 -29.67 -9.52 1.51
CA SER A 22 -29.67 -8.69 2.74
C SER A 22 -28.36 -8.83 3.53
N GLU A 23 -27.76 -10.03 3.61
CA GLU A 23 -26.41 -10.24 4.14
C GLU A 23 -25.36 -9.50 3.29
N ASN A 24 -25.49 -9.57 1.95
CA ASN A 24 -24.62 -8.87 1.00
C ASN A 24 -24.82 -7.33 1.04
N LYS A 25 -26.04 -6.85 1.35
CA LYS A 25 -26.34 -5.43 1.56
C LYS A 25 -25.78 -4.91 2.88
N SER A 26 -25.71 -5.74 3.92
CA SER A 26 -25.00 -5.44 5.17
C SER A 26 -23.47 -5.43 4.98
N MET A 27 -22.94 -6.26 4.07
CA MET A 27 -21.53 -6.30 3.68
C MET A 27 -21.06 -5.08 2.85
N LYS A 28 -21.96 -4.30 2.25
CA LYS A 28 -21.60 -3.11 1.45
C LYS A 28 -21.05 -1.94 2.27
N LYS A 29 -21.26 -1.90 3.60
CA LYS A 29 -20.83 -0.76 4.45
C LYS A 29 -19.44 -0.93 5.09
N TYR A 30 -18.88 -2.14 5.08
CA TYR A 30 -17.59 -2.48 5.69
C TYR A 30 -16.32 -2.53 4.79
N PRO A 31 -16.31 -2.20 3.47
CA PRO A 31 -15.09 -2.29 2.68
C PRO A 31 -14.06 -1.20 2.98
N TRP A 32 -14.49 -0.03 3.48
CA TRP A 32 -13.58 1.05 3.83
C TRP A 32 -12.89 0.84 5.20
N LEU A 33 -13.62 0.31 6.19
CA LEU A 33 -13.10 0.10 7.54
C LEU A 33 -11.85 -0.77 7.59
N ILE A 34 -11.79 -1.85 6.79
CA ILE A 34 -10.62 -2.74 6.79
C ILE A 34 -9.39 -2.04 6.20
N SER A 35 -9.56 -1.23 5.16
CA SER A 35 -8.44 -0.48 4.59
C SER A 35 -7.94 0.60 5.55
N ILE A 36 -8.85 1.29 6.25
CA ILE A 36 -8.48 2.23 7.31
C ILE A 36 -7.75 1.50 8.44
N LEU A 37 -8.25 0.35 8.88
CA LEU A 37 -7.64 -0.42 9.96
C LEU A 37 -6.25 -0.95 9.57
N TYR A 38 -6.08 -1.37 8.31
CA TYR A 38 -4.77 -1.73 7.76
C TYR A 38 -3.78 -0.56 7.84
N ILE A 39 -4.19 0.63 7.40
CA ILE A 39 -3.36 1.84 7.48
C ILE A 39 -3.02 2.17 8.93
N LEU A 40 -4.01 2.09 9.82
CA LEU A 40 -3.82 2.37 11.25
C LEU A 40 -2.83 1.40 11.89
N VAL A 41 -2.90 0.10 11.54
CA VAL A 41 -1.93 -0.90 12.00
C VAL A 41 -0.54 -0.63 11.45
N LEU A 42 -0.41 -0.26 10.16
CA LEU A 42 0.88 0.05 9.55
C LEU A 42 1.53 1.28 10.20
N TYR A 43 0.82 2.41 10.29
CA TYR A 43 1.35 3.64 10.88
C TYR A 43 1.52 3.51 12.40
N GLY A 44 0.60 2.80 13.06
CA GLY A 44 0.71 2.46 14.48
C GLY A 44 1.96 1.63 14.75
N TRP A 45 2.29 0.67 13.89
CA TRP A 45 3.51 -0.12 14.02
C TRP A 45 4.78 0.71 13.78
N ILE A 46 4.82 1.56 12.75
CA ILE A 46 5.95 2.49 12.52
C ILE A 46 6.14 3.41 13.74
N GLY A 47 5.06 4.01 14.24
CA GLY A 47 5.10 4.87 15.42
C GLY A 47 5.54 4.11 16.68
N PHE A 48 5.10 2.85 16.84
CA PHE A 48 5.52 1.98 17.92
C PHE A 48 7.00 1.62 17.86
N VAL A 49 7.56 1.37 16.67
CA VAL A 49 9.00 1.08 16.51
C VAL A 49 9.84 2.32 16.85
N ILE A 50 9.43 3.51 16.39
CA ILE A 50 10.16 4.76 16.64
C ILE A 50 10.07 5.18 18.11
N SER A 51 8.87 5.15 18.69
CA SER A 51 8.61 5.66 20.05
C SER A 51 8.78 4.62 21.15
N GLY A 52 8.62 3.32 20.82
CA GLY A 52 8.59 2.22 21.79
C GLY A 52 9.86 2.11 22.62
N MET A 53 11.02 2.33 22.01
CA MET A 53 12.31 2.32 22.70
C MET A 53 12.54 3.56 23.57
N LYS A 54 11.98 4.71 23.20
CA LYS A 54 12.26 6.00 23.84
C LYS A 54 11.29 6.35 24.97
N TYR A 55 10.02 5.99 24.83
CA TYR A 55 8.96 6.44 25.75
C TYR A 55 8.48 5.36 26.72
N PHE A 56 8.46 4.09 26.30
CA PHE A 56 7.74 3.07 27.06
C PHE A 56 8.60 2.24 28.01
N ASN A 57 9.93 2.45 28.06
CA ASN A 57 10.88 1.71 28.90
C ASN A 57 10.55 0.20 28.98
N LEU A 58 10.12 -0.38 27.85
CA LEU A 58 9.55 -1.71 27.81
C LEU A 58 10.66 -2.73 27.99
N ASN A 59 10.35 -3.78 28.74
CA ASN A 59 11.22 -4.95 28.77
C ASN A 59 11.40 -5.48 27.33
N LYS A 60 12.62 -5.88 26.95
CA LYS A 60 12.96 -6.33 25.58
C LYS A 60 12.02 -7.41 25.07
N TRP A 61 11.58 -8.31 25.97
CA TRP A 61 10.61 -9.37 25.69
C TRP A 61 9.22 -8.86 25.33
N LEU A 62 8.73 -7.82 26.02
CA LEU A 62 7.43 -7.21 25.71
C LEU A 62 7.48 -6.44 24.40
N PHE A 63 8.57 -5.69 24.16
CA PHE A 63 8.78 -5.02 22.87
C PHE A 63 8.78 -6.03 21.71
N LEU A 64 9.48 -7.16 21.86
CA LEU A 64 9.47 -8.24 20.87
C LEU A 64 8.06 -8.83 20.68
N GLY A 65 7.33 -9.10 21.77
CA GLY A 65 5.97 -9.63 21.72
C GLY A 65 4.99 -8.73 20.97
N PHE A 66 5.02 -7.43 21.23
CA PHE A 66 4.18 -6.47 20.49
C PHE A 66 4.53 -6.42 19.00
N ASN A 67 5.81 -6.45 18.63
CA ASN A 67 6.22 -6.50 17.22
C ASN A 67 5.71 -7.74 16.50
N ILE A 68 5.75 -8.92 17.16
CA ILE A 68 5.17 -10.14 16.59
C ILE A 68 3.66 -10.01 16.42
N ALA A 69 2.95 -9.45 17.41
CA ALA A 69 1.51 -9.22 17.32
C ALA A 69 1.13 -8.26 16.18
N PHE A 70 1.87 -7.15 16.03
CA PHE A 70 1.68 -6.21 14.91
C PHE A 70 1.93 -6.87 13.56
N LEU A 71 2.97 -7.69 13.45
CA LEU A 71 3.29 -8.41 12.22
C LEU A 71 2.18 -9.41 11.85
N MET A 72 1.67 -10.18 12.82
CA MET A 72 0.54 -11.08 12.60
C MET A 72 -0.71 -10.33 12.13
N ALA A 73 -1.08 -9.25 12.81
CA ALA A 73 -2.21 -8.41 12.42
C ALA A 73 -2.03 -7.84 11.00
N PHE A 74 -0.82 -7.38 10.68
CA PHE A 74 -0.48 -6.83 9.37
C PHE A 74 -0.63 -7.87 8.24
N ILE A 75 -0.09 -9.07 8.41
CA ILE A 75 -0.19 -10.15 7.41
C ILE A 75 -1.64 -10.61 7.21
N THR A 76 -2.41 -10.76 8.30
CA THR A 76 -3.85 -11.09 8.20
C THR A 76 -4.61 -10.01 7.42
N LEU A 77 -4.37 -8.74 7.73
CA LEU A 77 -5.04 -7.63 7.04
C LEU A 77 -4.62 -7.51 5.57
N LEU A 78 -3.34 -7.72 5.25
CA LEU A 78 -2.86 -7.82 3.87
C LEU A 78 -3.62 -8.89 3.10
N THR A 79 -3.71 -10.09 3.67
CA THR A 79 -4.36 -11.24 3.04
C THR A 79 -5.84 -10.96 2.81
N VAL A 80 -6.55 -10.44 3.81
CA VAL A 80 -7.96 -10.05 3.69
C VAL A 80 -8.17 -8.98 2.62
N GLN A 81 -7.26 -7.99 2.52
CA GLN A 81 -7.38 -6.95 1.51
C GLN A 81 -7.19 -7.49 0.10
N ILE A 82 -6.17 -8.31 -0.15
CA ILE A 82 -5.92 -8.92 -1.46
C ILE A 82 -7.11 -9.82 -1.86
N SER A 83 -7.55 -10.69 -0.95
CA SER A 83 -8.67 -11.61 -1.18
C SER A 83 -9.98 -10.90 -1.51
N ARG A 84 -10.21 -9.69 -0.97
CA ARG A 84 -11.42 -8.89 -1.26
C ARG A 84 -11.30 -8.07 -2.55
N VAL A 85 -10.09 -7.68 -2.93
CA VAL A 85 -9.84 -6.90 -4.16
C VAL A 85 -10.00 -7.77 -5.41
N LEU A 86 -9.51 -9.01 -5.36
CA LEU A 86 -9.55 -9.95 -6.48
C LEU A 86 -10.96 -10.17 -7.09
N PRO A 87 -12.01 -10.51 -6.31
CA PRO A 87 -13.35 -10.72 -6.87
C PRO A 87 -13.94 -9.44 -7.46
N GLU A 88 -13.61 -8.26 -6.93
CA GLU A 88 -14.12 -6.99 -7.44
C GLU A 88 -13.44 -6.57 -8.75
N ILE A 89 -12.15 -6.90 -8.92
CA ILE A 89 -11.48 -6.77 -10.22
C ILE A 89 -12.15 -7.70 -11.24
N ARG A 90 -12.56 -8.90 -10.81
CA ARG A 90 -13.25 -9.88 -11.66
C ARG A 90 -14.68 -9.45 -12.00
N SER A 91 -15.39 -8.78 -11.10
CA SER A 91 -16.74 -8.24 -11.34
C SER A 91 -16.73 -7.01 -12.26
N GLY A 92 -15.56 -6.38 -12.48
CA GLY A 92 -15.40 -5.26 -13.40
C GLY A 92 -15.89 -3.92 -12.85
N ASN A 93 -16.08 -3.80 -11.53
CA ASN A 93 -16.53 -2.56 -10.90
C ASN A 93 -15.40 -1.53 -10.80
N ILE A 94 -15.27 -0.72 -11.84
CA ILE A 94 -14.18 0.25 -11.94
C ILE A 94 -14.29 1.41 -10.95
N ASP A 95 -15.48 1.88 -10.60
CA ASP A 95 -15.62 3.02 -9.69
C ASP A 95 -15.07 2.67 -8.29
N TYR A 96 -15.40 1.47 -7.81
CA TYR A 96 -14.84 0.94 -6.57
C TYR A 96 -13.32 0.76 -6.68
N CYS A 97 -12.84 0.17 -7.77
CA CYS A 97 -11.43 -0.13 -7.97
C CYS A 97 -10.59 1.16 -7.99
N ILE A 98 -10.99 2.18 -8.77
CA ILE A 98 -10.31 3.49 -8.84
C ILE A 98 -10.30 4.21 -7.48
N LYS A 99 -11.44 4.25 -6.77
CA LYS A 99 -11.52 4.92 -5.46
C LYS A 99 -10.60 4.28 -4.44
N ARG A 100 -10.63 2.95 -4.33
CA ARG A 100 -9.81 2.20 -3.37
C ARG A 100 -8.33 2.25 -3.73
N PHE A 101 -8.03 2.15 -5.01
CA PHE A 101 -6.70 2.29 -5.57
C PHE A 101 -6.05 3.62 -5.18
N LEU A 102 -6.73 4.74 -5.47
CA LEU A 102 -6.24 6.07 -5.15
C LEU A 102 -6.07 6.24 -3.64
N PHE A 103 -7.05 5.82 -2.84
CA PHE A 103 -6.97 5.88 -1.38
C PHE A 103 -5.74 5.16 -0.83
N PHE A 104 -5.47 3.95 -1.32
CA PHE A 104 -4.33 3.16 -0.88
C PHE A 104 -3.00 3.83 -1.25
N LYS A 105 -2.91 4.36 -2.48
CA LYS A 105 -1.73 5.09 -2.94
C LYS A 105 -1.44 6.33 -2.11
N TYR A 106 -2.40 7.24 -1.97
CA TYR A 106 -2.17 8.47 -1.19
C TYR A 106 -1.76 8.18 0.25
N THR A 107 -2.38 7.17 0.86
CA THR A 107 -2.17 6.96 2.29
C THR A 107 -0.88 6.19 2.58
N ILE A 108 -0.42 5.33 1.68
CA ILE A 108 0.78 4.51 1.90
C ILE A 108 2.04 5.15 1.32
N LEU A 109 1.90 6.05 0.35
CA LEU A 109 3.01 6.76 -0.29
C LEU A 109 3.98 7.43 0.69
N PRO A 110 3.54 8.12 1.77
CA PRO A 110 4.48 8.66 2.76
C PRO A 110 5.31 7.58 3.44
N SER A 111 4.69 6.44 3.79
CA SER A 111 5.38 5.32 4.43
C SER A 111 6.36 4.62 3.49
N THR A 112 6.00 4.42 2.22
CA THR A 112 6.88 3.77 1.23
C THR A 112 8.07 4.66 0.88
N LEU A 113 7.84 5.96 0.70
CA LEU A 113 8.92 6.94 0.51
C LEU A 113 9.85 7.00 1.72
N TYR A 114 9.31 6.95 2.94
CA TYR A 114 10.12 6.91 4.16
C TYR A 114 11.06 5.69 4.18
N PHE A 115 10.55 4.49 3.90
CA PHE A 115 11.39 3.28 3.88
C PHE A 115 12.40 3.29 2.75
N ILE A 116 12.05 3.80 1.56
CA ILE A 116 12.98 3.91 0.43
C ILE A 116 14.09 4.91 0.76
N PHE A 117 13.74 6.08 1.31
CA PHE A 117 14.72 7.09 1.70
C PHE A 117 15.63 6.57 2.82
N LEU A 118 15.07 5.92 3.83
CA LEU A 118 15.84 5.30 4.91
C LEU A 118 16.81 4.22 4.38
N ALA A 119 16.35 3.37 3.47
CA ALA A 119 17.18 2.37 2.81
C ALA A 119 18.33 3.02 2.04
N LEU A 120 18.08 4.12 1.32
CA LEU A 120 19.09 4.86 0.58
C LEU A 120 20.11 5.54 1.50
N VAL A 121 19.65 6.17 2.59
CA VAL A 121 20.52 6.77 3.60
C VAL A 121 21.43 5.72 4.25
N ILE A 122 20.90 4.55 4.63
CA ILE A 122 21.71 3.47 5.19
C ILE A 122 22.71 2.92 4.17
N PHE A 123 22.29 2.76 2.91
CA PHE A 123 23.16 2.26 1.86
C PHE A 123 24.32 3.23 1.56
N VAL A 124 24.00 4.48 1.25
CA VAL A 124 24.99 5.51 0.89
C VAL A 124 25.84 5.90 2.10
N GLY A 125 25.21 6.07 3.27
CA GLY A 125 25.92 6.35 4.52
C GLY A 125 26.83 5.20 4.93
N GLY A 126 26.34 3.97 4.85
CA GLY A 126 27.13 2.77 5.13
C GLY A 126 28.33 2.62 4.20
N LEU A 127 28.15 2.81 2.89
CA LEU A 127 29.25 2.81 1.92
C LEU A 127 30.27 3.91 2.22
N SER A 128 29.81 5.13 2.51
CA SER A 128 30.67 6.28 2.79
C SER A 128 31.52 6.05 4.04
N ILE A 129 30.90 5.56 5.13
CA ILE A 129 31.59 5.24 6.38
C ILE A 129 32.56 4.06 6.17
N SER A 130 32.19 3.05 5.39
CA SER A 130 33.08 1.93 5.07
C SER A 130 34.32 2.37 4.27
N ILE A 131 34.18 3.30 3.33
CA ILE A 131 35.33 3.88 2.61
C ILE A 131 36.23 4.65 3.57
N LEU A 132 35.65 5.48 4.44
CA LEU A 132 36.41 6.23 5.44
C LEU A 132 37.14 5.30 6.43
N ALA A 133 36.49 4.22 6.84
CA ALA A 133 37.05 3.20 7.72
C ALA A 133 38.22 2.43 7.08
N LEU A 134 38.29 2.38 5.74
CA LEU A 134 39.42 1.77 5.02
C LEU A 134 40.68 2.64 5.07
N VAL A 135 40.52 3.96 5.18
CA VAL A 135 41.62 4.94 5.28
C VAL A 135 42.15 5.05 6.71
N LEU A 136 41.30 4.81 7.71
CA LEU A 136 41.65 4.92 9.13
C LEU A 136 42.05 3.54 9.71
N PRO A 137 43.34 3.33 10.12
CA PRO A 137 43.84 2.03 10.59
C PRO A 137 43.03 1.44 11.76
N GLN A 138 42.51 2.29 12.65
CA GLN A 138 41.76 1.89 13.83
C GLN A 138 40.34 1.38 13.51
N MET A 139 39.76 1.75 12.36
CA MET A 139 38.39 1.38 11.96
C MET A 139 38.36 0.27 10.90
N LEU A 140 39.52 -0.12 10.36
CA LEU A 140 39.65 -1.09 9.27
C LEU A 140 39.03 -2.46 9.63
N PHE A 141 39.13 -2.87 10.90
CA PHE A 141 38.50 -4.10 11.40
C PHE A 141 36.96 -4.03 11.41
N LEU A 142 36.38 -2.83 11.56
CA LEU A 142 34.94 -2.61 11.63
C LEU A 142 34.31 -2.40 10.24
N ALA A 143 35.11 -1.98 9.25
CA ALA A 143 34.68 -1.74 7.87
C ALA A 143 33.84 -2.87 7.23
N PRO A 144 34.23 -4.17 7.30
CA PRO A 144 33.42 -5.25 6.72
C PRO A 144 32.07 -5.45 7.40
N PHE A 145 31.97 -5.20 8.72
CA PHE A 145 30.70 -5.30 9.44
C PHE A 145 29.73 -4.17 9.06
N ILE A 146 30.25 -2.95 8.92
CA ILE A 146 29.45 -1.80 8.47
C ILE A 146 28.94 -2.04 7.04
N LEU A 147 29.81 -2.55 6.17
CA LEU A 147 29.46 -2.88 4.79
C LEU A 147 28.41 -3.99 4.74
N MET A 148 28.55 -5.03 5.55
CA MET A 148 27.56 -6.10 5.68
C MET A 148 26.17 -5.55 6.08
N VAL A 149 26.09 -4.66 7.07
CA VAL A 149 24.83 -4.00 7.45
C VAL A 149 24.29 -3.12 6.31
N ALA A 150 25.17 -2.38 5.64
CA ALA A 150 24.81 -1.51 4.52
C ALA A 150 24.25 -2.27 3.32
N PHE A 151 24.62 -3.53 3.10
CA PHE A 151 24.07 -4.34 2.01
C PHE A 151 22.88 -5.21 2.41
N ILE A 152 22.79 -5.66 3.68
CA ILE A 152 21.69 -6.54 4.13
C ILE A 152 20.45 -5.74 4.51
N LEU A 153 20.61 -4.61 5.21
CA LEU A 153 19.49 -3.88 5.79
C LEU A 153 18.63 -3.15 4.73
N PRO A 154 19.20 -2.50 3.70
CA PRO A 154 18.38 -1.81 2.69
C PRO A 154 17.44 -2.72 1.90
N PRO A 155 17.86 -3.91 1.38
CA PRO A 155 16.94 -4.83 0.72
C PRO A 155 15.77 -5.27 1.62
N ILE A 156 16.01 -5.46 2.92
CA ILE A 156 14.95 -5.82 3.88
C ILE A 156 13.94 -4.67 4.03
N LEU A 157 14.42 -3.43 4.18
CA LEU A 157 13.55 -2.25 4.27
C LEU A 157 12.76 -2.03 2.97
N LEU A 158 13.39 -2.23 1.82
CA LEU A 158 12.72 -2.18 0.52
C LEU A 158 11.65 -3.28 0.40
N ALA A 159 11.94 -4.51 0.83
CA ALA A 159 10.97 -5.59 0.82
C ALA A 159 9.73 -5.26 1.69
N ILE A 160 9.93 -4.70 2.88
CA ILE A 160 8.84 -4.25 3.76
C ILE A 160 7.99 -3.17 3.06
N SER A 161 8.64 -2.19 2.42
CA SER A 161 7.97 -1.15 1.62
C SER A 161 7.11 -1.73 0.50
N PHE A 162 7.66 -2.67 -0.28
CA PHE A 162 6.93 -3.34 -1.36
C PHE A 162 5.73 -4.15 -0.86
N ILE A 163 5.92 -4.91 0.22
CA ILE A 163 4.84 -5.70 0.84
C ILE A 163 3.72 -4.78 1.34
N ALA A 164 4.06 -3.64 1.93
CA ALA A 164 3.08 -2.64 2.35
C ALA A 164 2.32 -2.01 1.18
N ALA A 165 3.00 -1.74 0.07
CA ALA A 165 2.38 -1.18 -1.13
C ALA A 165 1.54 -2.20 -1.93
N LEU A 166 1.69 -3.49 -1.64
CA LEU A 166 1.19 -4.59 -2.47
C LEU A 166 -0.32 -4.56 -2.75
N PRO A 167 -1.22 -4.30 -1.78
CA PRO A 167 -2.66 -4.22 -2.07
C PRO A 167 -3.00 -3.04 -3.01
N GLY A 168 -2.24 -1.94 -2.95
CA GLY A 168 -2.38 -0.81 -3.86
C GLY A 168 -1.91 -1.14 -5.27
N PHE A 169 -0.82 -1.92 -5.38
CA PHE A 169 -0.31 -2.43 -6.65
C PHE A 169 -1.31 -3.37 -7.34
N VAL A 170 -1.87 -4.33 -6.60
CA VAL A 170 -2.89 -5.27 -7.13
C VAL A 170 -4.11 -4.52 -7.67
N LEU A 171 -4.59 -3.52 -6.93
CA LEU A 171 -5.68 -2.64 -7.37
C LEU A 171 -5.33 -1.90 -8.66
N ALA A 172 -4.11 -1.37 -8.77
CA ALA A 172 -3.66 -0.66 -9.96
C ALA A 172 -3.65 -1.54 -11.21
N VAL A 173 -3.02 -2.70 -11.11
CA VAL A 173 -2.97 -3.66 -12.22
C VAL A 173 -4.39 -4.08 -12.60
N GLY A 174 -5.28 -4.28 -11.62
CA GLY A 174 -6.71 -4.50 -11.84
C GLY A 174 -7.37 -3.37 -12.65
N THR A 175 -7.17 -2.11 -12.25
CA THR A 175 -7.72 -0.95 -12.99
C THR A 175 -7.18 -0.85 -14.42
N VAL A 176 -5.90 -1.13 -14.65
CA VAL A 176 -5.29 -1.12 -15.98
C VAL A 176 -5.88 -2.24 -16.86
N ILE A 177 -6.01 -3.46 -16.33
CA ILE A 177 -6.58 -4.60 -17.07
C ILE A 177 -8.04 -4.34 -17.44
N ILE A 178 -8.86 -3.81 -16.52
CA ILE A 178 -10.26 -3.52 -16.84
C ILE A 178 -10.36 -2.36 -17.83
N SER A 179 -9.51 -1.32 -17.69
CA SER A 179 -9.43 -0.22 -18.66
C SER A 179 -9.06 -0.73 -20.05
N ARG A 180 -8.13 -1.67 -20.16
CA ARG A 180 -7.80 -2.34 -21.43
C ARG A 180 -9.01 -3.03 -22.04
N LYS A 181 -9.76 -3.80 -21.25
CA LYS A 181 -10.93 -4.55 -21.72
C LYS A 181 -12.10 -3.66 -22.15
N GLN A 182 -12.32 -2.52 -21.47
CA GLN A 182 -13.51 -1.69 -21.66
C GLN A 182 -13.26 -0.41 -22.49
N LYS A 183 -12.01 0.01 -22.68
CA LYS A 183 -11.62 1.25 -23.39
C LYS A 183 -10.62 1.02 -24.53
N GLU A 184 -10.46 -0.24 -24.98
CA GLU A 184 -9.59 -0.65 -26.09
C GLU A 184 -8.14 -0.09 -26.02
N MET A 185 -7.53 -0.06 -24.82
CA MET A 185 -6.13 0.35 -24.72
C MET A 185 -5.19 -0.62 -25.45
N LYS A 186 -4.24 -0.07 -26.21
CA LYS A 186 -3.17 -0.84 -26.86
C LYS A 186 -2.33 -1.58 -25.81
N LEU A 187 -1.89 -2.80 -26.15
CA LEU A 187 -1.05 -3.64 -25.30
C LEU A 187 0.23 -2.95 -24.82
N GLY A 188 0.92 -2.22 -25.71
CA GLY A 188 2.15 -1.51 -25.34
C GLY A 188 1.93 -0.42 -24.28
N SER A 189 0.82 0.32 -24.37
CA SER A 189 0.44 1.32 -23.36
C SER A 189 0.10 0.65 -22.01
N CYS A 190 -0.59 -0.49 -22.04
CA CYS A 190 -0.88 -1.28 -20.84
C CYS A 190 0.39 -1.72 -20.10
N VAL A 191 1.41 -2.20 -20.81
CA VAL A 191 2.68 -2.62 -20.19
C VAL A 191 3.42 -1.42 -19.60
N LEU A 192 3.41 -0.27 -20.29
CA LEU A 192 4.03 0.95 -19.80
C LEU A 192 3.38 1.41 -18.50
N HIS A 193 2.04 1.44 -18.42
CA HIS A 193 1.33 1.78 -17.18
C HIS A 193 1.67 0.84 -16.02
N ILE A 194 1.78 -0.47 -16.28
CA ILE A 194 2.21 -1.44 -15.26
C ILE A 194 3.67 -1.22 -14.85
N LEU A 195 4.56 -0.81 -15.76
CA LEU A 195 5.95 -0.50 -15.45
C LEU A 195 6.07 0.77 -14.59
N LEU A 196 5.35 1.83 -14.96
CA LEU A 196 5.29 3.09 -14.21
C LEU A 196 4.75 2.89 -12.80
N GLN A 197 3.92 1.87 -12.62
CA GLN A 197 3.33 1.49 -11.35
C GLN A 197 4.35 1.06 -10.27
N PHE A 198 5.59 0.73 -10.65
CA PHE A 198 6.65 0.36 -9.70
C PHE A 198 7.36 1.57 -9.07
N VAL A 199 7.22 2.75 -9.64
CA VAL A 199 7.92 3.97 -9.19
C VAL A 199 6.96 4.80 -8.34
N PRO A 200 7.10 4.89 -7.01
CA PRO A 200 6.07 5.41 -6.10
C PRO A 200 5.49 6.80 -6.43
N VAL A 201 6.27 7.69 -7.05
CA VAL A 201 5.81 9.04 -7.42
C VAL A 201 5.15 9.05 -8.79
N VAL A 202 5.80 8.40 -9.76
CA VAL A 202 5.30 8.32 -11.14
C VAL A 202 4.03 7.48 -11.18
N ASP A 203 3.95 6.46 -10.32
CA ASP A 203 2.79 5.61 -10.18
C ASP A 203 1.53 6.43 -9.89
N LEU A 204 1.63 7.51 -9.10
CA LEU A 204 0.48 8.28 -8.64
C LEU A 204 -0.04 9.17 -9.75
N ILE A 205 0.89 9.75 -10.51
CA ILE A 205 0.59 10.56 -11.70
C ILE A 205 -0.05 9.69 -12.77
N ASP A 206 0.51 8.50 -13.00
CA ASP A 206 -0.01 7.55 -13.99
C ASP A 206 -1.40 7.03 -13.61
N ALA A 207 -1.59 6.69 -12.34
CA ALA A 207 -2.88 6.33 -11.75
C ALA A 207 -3.96 7.40 -11.95
N LEU A 208 -3.60 8.66 -11.66
CA LEU A 208 -4.46 9.82 -11.85
C LEU A 208 -4.78 10.03 -13.32
N TYR A 209 -3.78 9.91 -14.20
CA TYR A 209 -3.95 10.04 -15.63
C TYR A 209 -4.93 9.01 -16.17
N ILE A 210 -4.80 7.73 -15.80
CA ILE A 210 -5.73 6.68 -16.25
C ILE A 210 -7.16 6.97 -15.75
N SER A 211 -7.29 7.34 -14.48
CA SER A 211 -8.58 7.61 -13.85
C SER A 211 -9.28 8.83 -14.45
N LEU A 212 -8.53 9.85 -14.83
CA LEU A 212 -9.04 11.09 -15.39
C LEU A 212 -9.29 10.98 -16.90
N HIS A 213 -8.31 10.50 -17.67
CA HIS A 213 -8.36 10.44 -19.13
C HIS A 213 -9.34 9.38 -19.63
N TYR A 214 -9.25 8.14 -19.13
CA TYR A 214 -10.07 7.04 -19.63
C TYR A 214 -11.45 6.95 -18.96
N TRP A 215 -11.52 7.35 -17.68
CA TRP A 215 -12.72 7.17 -16.85
C TRP A 215 -13.43 8.47 -16.49
N ASN A 216 -12.81 9.64 -16.69
CA ASN A 216 -13.36 10.95 -16.29
C ASN A 216 -13.76 10.99 -14.80
N ARG A 217 -13.15 10.12 -13.97
CA ARG A 217 -13.35 9.99 -12.53
C ARG A 217 -12.13 10.58 -11.80
N ALA A 218 -12.22 10.72 -10.48
CA ALA A 218 -11.14 11.25 -9.63
C ALA A 218 -10.73 12.73 -9.85
N LYS A 219 -11.51 13.55 -10.56
CA LYS A 219 -11.26 15.00 -10.75
C LYS A 219 -10.92 15.75 -9.46
N LYS A 220 -11.70 15.53 -8.39
CA LYS A 220 -11.48 16.18 -7.09
C LYS A 220 -10.12 15.80 -6.50
N LEU A 221 -9.73 14.54 -6.59
CA LEU A 221 -8.43 14.04 -6.09
C LEU A 221 -7.26 14.57 -6.92
N ALA A 222 -7.42 14.65 -8.25
CA ALA A 222 -6.42 15.24 -9.14
C ALA A 222 -6.15 16.71 -8.80
N ILE A 223 -7.21 17.50 -8.58
CA ILE A 223 -7.10 18.90 -8.18
C ILE A 223 -6.38 19.02 -6.82
N ILE A 224 -6.80 18.23 -5.82
CA ILE A 224 -6.15 18.23 -4.50
C ILE A 224 -4.65 17.93 -4.62
N THR A 225 -4.27 17.02 -5.52
CA THR A 225 -2.87 16.60 -5.71
C THR A 225 -2.05 17.63 -6.45
N ALA A 226 -2.64 18.28 -7.46
CA ALA A 226 -2.01 19.40 -8.14
C ALA A 226 -1.78 20.58 -7.18
N VAL A 227 -2.77 20.86 -6.33
CA VAL A 227 -2.68 21.92 -5.30
C VAL A 227 -1.63 21.56 -4.24
N SER A 228 -1.61 20.33 -3.73
CA SER A 228 -0.62 19.91 -2.73
C SER A 228 0.80 19.93 -3.29
N ALA A 229 1.00 19.47 -4.53
CA ALA A 229 2.29 19.56 -5.20
C ALA A 229 2.73 21.03 -5.40
N GLY A 230 1.81 21.90 -5.81
CA GLY A 230 2.08 23.33 -5.95
C GLY A 230 2.51 23.98 -4.62
N ILE A 231 1.81 23.67 -3.52
CA ILE A 231 2.17 24.16 -2.17
C ILE A 231 3.55 23.66 -1.76
N LEU A 232 3.87 22.39 -2.00
CA LEU A 232 5.19 21.84 -1.67
C LEU A 232 6.32 22.52 -2.45
N ILE A 233 6.13 22.77 -3.75
CA ILE A 233 7.13 23.47 -4.58
C ILE A 233 7.36 24.89 -4.04
N VAL A 234 6.29 25.64 -3.77
CA VAL A 234 6.39 26.99 -3.22
C VAL A 234 7.08 26.98 -1.85
N ALA A 235 6.71 26.05 -0.97
CA ALA A 235 7.35 25.89 0.33
C ALA A 235 8.85 25.56 0.19
N SER A 236 9.23 24.66 -0.73
CA SER A 236 10.64 24.33 -0.99
C SER A 236 11.43 25.53 -1.52
N ILE A 237 10.86 26.34 -2.41
CA ILE A 237 11.50 27.56 -2.92
C ILE A 237 11.71 28.56 -1.77
N ILE A 238 10.69 28.78 -0.94
CA ILE A 238 10.79 29.66 0.23
C ILE A 238 11.86 29.17 1.20
N LEU A 239 11.90 27.86 1.47
CA LEU A 239 12.89 27.27 2.37
C LEU A 239 14.31 27.41 1.81
N HIS A 240 14.48 27.31 0.49
CA HIS A 240 15.78 27.45 -0.19
C HIS A 240 16.26 28.90 -0.30
N ILE A 241 15.35 29.87 -0.24
CA ILE A 241 15.68 31.31 -0.22
C ILE A 241 16.02 31.79 1.19
N ILE A 242 15.42 31.17 2.22
CA ILE A 242 15.57 31.58 3.62
C ILE A 242 16.68 30.82 4.35
N GLY A 243 16.93 29.55 3.99
CA GLY A 243 17.98 28.70 4.59
C GLY A 243 19.31 28.79 3.86
#